data_AF-A0A3D1QAM0-F1
#
_entry.id   AF-A0A3D1QAM0-F1
#
_cell.length_a   1.000
_cell.length_b   1.000
_cell.length_c   1.000
_cell.angle_alpha   90.00
_cell.angle_beta   90.00
_cell.angle_gamma   90.00
#
_symmetry.space_group_name_H-M   'P 1'
#
loop_
_entity.id
_entity.type
_entity.pdbx_description
1 polymer ?
#
loop_
_entity_poly.entity_id
_entity_poly.type
_entity_poly.pdbx_seq_one_letter_code
_entity_poly.pdbx_strand_id
1 'polypeptide(L)'
;MKSKAARIILISICALALLLTVNVISMAASTETLTIKGDGVRQAVTFDRVQLEAMNPGISQHKYSVTNNFPTDKVMYRKGVSLKHLLDQAGVLDTAKQLKFISSDGYTRSFTYQELIDDTRYCFAADGSRAIVPTMIAFADSSQGYASMQDIELALTMGQRIKGEQNNPWFVKYLQTIEVSTREPEQWPAVSFRTVAGADGISVELKHNNFDLVKMYYTTDGSAPSINSKVYNISASYYQPELNRPITVSKNTEIRAIAVGAGKRNSETASSIDSAAGAVFSDLQAFPWAESAITELNREGIIDGMGDARFAPAEPLTRAQFAKMMILALGQAPDVSFSSGFSDVKNSDWHWPYVQKAARLGLLEGYLDGSFGPDRPLSREEMLTIAVRAMGVKVENETVSAELLRPFEDEARISDWARPYLAHAEDKEIVEHGHLAVESGPGLAMDAQGVANRAEAAVTIQLLREKIRK
;
A
#
# COMPACT_ATOMS: atom_id res chain seq x y z
N MET A 1 112.07 35.84 -17.43
CA MET A 1 112.51 34.48 -17.79
C MET A 1 111.43 33.82 -18.63
N LYS A 2 111.84 33.23 -19.75
CA LYS A 2 111.01 32.64 -20.81
C LYS A 2 110.47 31.26 -20.39
N SER A 3 109.21 30.97 -20.72
CA SER A 3 108.71 29.65 -21.20
C SER A 3 107.20 29.82 -21.45
N LYS A 4 106.70 30.00 -22.68
CA LYS A 4 106.36 28.95 -23.68
C LYS A 4 105.49 27.83 -23.06
N ALA A 5 104.36 27.40 -23.60
CA ALA A 5 103.74 27.53 -24.92
C ALA A 5 102.22 27.22 -24.78
N ALA A 6 101.33 27.87 -25.57
CA ALA A 6 100.57 27.25 -26.68
C ALA A 6 99.56 26.18 -26.22
N ARG A 7 98.30 26.11 -26.64
CA ARG A 7 97.51 26.60 -27.79
C ARG A 7 96.13 25.91 -27.51
N ILE A 8 94.94 26.43 -27.81
CA ILE A 8 94.28 26.44 -29.12
C ILE A 8 92.76 26.62 -28.85
N ILE A 9 92.13 27.56 -29.57
CA ILE A 9 90.78 27.51 -30.20
C ILE A 9 89.55 27.38 -29.27
N LEU A 10 88.40 28.03 -29.46
CA LEU A 10 87.84 29.13 -30.26
C LEU A 10 86.31 29.02 -29.99
N ILE A 11 85.58 30.10 -30.25
CA ILE A 11 84.13 30.14 -30.57
C ILE A 11 83.16 30.41 -29.40
N SER A 12 82.79 31.70 -29.34
CA SER A 12 81.55 32.31 -28.89
C SER A 12 80.28 31.47 -29.07
N ILE A 13 79.28 31.68 -28.21
CA ILE A 13 77.88 31.93 -28.61
C ILE A 13 77.14 32.62 -27.46
N CYS A 14 76.49 33.73 -27.81
CA CYS A 14 75.52 34.47 -27.01
C CYS A 14 74.32 33.59 -26.62
N ALA A 15 73.84 33.70 -25.39
CA ALA A 15 72.49 33.28 -25.03
C ALA A 15 71.75 34.43 -24.32
N LEU A 16 70.77 34.92 -25.08
CA LEU A 16 69.77 35.93 -24.78
C LEU A 16 68.94 35.53 -23.54
N ALA A 17 68.81 36.44 -22.57
CA ALA A 17 67.95 36.25 -21.41
C ALA A 17 66.47 36.32 -21.83
N LEU A 18 65.78 35.20 -21.76
CA LEU A 18 64.33 35.11 -21.96
C LEU A 18 63.65 35.19 -20.58
N LEU A 19 62.94 36.30 -20.35
CA LEU A 19 62.00 36.46 -19.23
C LEU A 19 60.87 35.43 -19.38
N LEU A 20 60.88 34.40 -18.53
CA LEU A 20 59.72 33.54 -18.30
C LEU A 20 58.82 34.22 -17.26
N THR A 21 57.78 34.90 -17.73
CA THR A 21 56.63 35.24 -16.91
C THR A 21 55.91 33.94 -16.57
N VAL A 22 56.02 33.52 -15.31
CA VAL A 22 55.17 32.47 -14.76
C VAL A 22 53.76 33.06 -14.71
N ASN A 23 52.90 32.64 -15.64
CA ASN A 23 51.46 32.80 -15.48
C ASN A 23 51.05 31.94 -14.28
N VAL A 24 51.02 32.56 -13.10
CA VAL A 24 50.26 32.03 -11.96
C VAL A 24 48.80 32.18 -12.36
N ILE A 25 48.23 31.12 -12.92
CA ILE A 25 46.78 31.00 -13.03
C ILE A 25 46.28 30.98 -11.58
N SER A 26 45.73 32.09 -11.13
CA SER A 26 44.90 32.12 -9.93
C SER A 26 43.73 31.19 -10.20
N MET A 27 43.80 29.97 -9.68
CA MET A 27 42.59 29.19 -9.44
C MET A 27 41.80 29.99 -8.42
N ALA A 28 40.69 30.60 -8.85
CA ALA A 28 39.70 31.08 -7.91
C ALA A 28 39.28 29.86 -7.09
N ALA A 29 39.71 29.82 -5.82
CA ALA A 29 39.27 28.80 -4.90
C ALA A 29 37.74 28.86 -4.84
N SER A 30 37.09 27.72 -5.04
CA SER A 30 35.66 27.58 -4.83
C SER A 30 35.31 28.17 -3.46
N THR A 31 34.45 29.18 -3.44
CA THR A 31 33.94 29.81 -2.21
C THR A 31 32.88 28.96 -1.52
N GLU A 32 32.57 27.78 -2.09
CA GLU A 32 31.62 26.84 -1.52
C GLU A 32 32.22 26.16 -0.28
N THR A 33 31.63 26.44 0.86
CA THR A 33 32.01 25.85 2.15
C THR A 33 30.80 25.23 2.84
N LEU A 34 31.04 24.15 3.60
CA LEU A 34 30.06 23.55 4.50
C LEU A 34 30.48 23.76 5.95
N THR A 35 29.65 24.44 6.74
CA THR A 35 29.85 24.59 8.18
C THR A 35 28.91 23.68 8.96
N ILE A 36 29.44 22.94 9.93
CA ILE A 36 28.66 22.14 10.88
C ILE A 36 28.87 22.75 12.26
N LYS A 37 27.80 23.13 12.95
CA LYS A 37 27.85 23.83 14.23
C LYS A 37 26.61 23.53 15.09
N GLY A 38 26.58 24.03 16.31
CA GLY A 38 25.43 23.95 17.21
C GLY A 38 25.77 23.27 18.53
N ASP A 39 24.79 23.17 19.42
CA ASP A 39 24.95 22.59 20.76
C ASP A 39 25.01 21.06 20.75
N GLY A 40 24.64 20.41 19.63
CA GLY A 40 24.70 18.96 19.46
C GLY A 40 26.04 18.42 18.92
N VAL A 41 27.07 19.26 18.79
CA VAL A 41 28.43 18.87 18.35
C VAL A 41 29.48 19.41 19.31
N ARG A 42 30.62 18.71 19.42
CA ARG A 42 31.73 19.13 20.31
C ARG A 42 32.40 20.41 19.85
N GLN A 43 32.49 20.62 18.54
CA GLN A 43 33.12 21.81 17.96
C GLN A 43 32.50 22.15 16.62
N ALA A 44 32.48 23.44 16.28
CA ALA A 44 32.14 23.86 14.94
C ALA A 44 33.28 23.51 13.98
N VAL A 45 32.95 22.98 12.81
CA VAL A 45 33.90 22.66 11.74
C VAL A 45 33.41 23.26 10.43
N THR A 46 34.33 23.76 9.62
CA THR A 46 34.05 24.27 8.27
C THR A 46 34.96 23.58 7.29
N PHE A 47 34.37 23.02 6.24
CA PHE A 47 35.09 22.38 5.14
C PHE A 47 34.94 23.22 3.89
N ASP A 48 36.03 23.47 3.19
CA ASP A 48 35.97 23.94 1.81
C ASP A 48 35.69 22.77 0.84
N ARG A 49 35.40 23.11 -0.41
CA ARG A 49 35.14 22.15 -1.48
C ARG A 49 36.25 21.11 -1.65
N VAL A 50 37.51 21.53 -1.61
CA VAL A 50 38.68 20.66 -1.84
C VAL A 50 38.80 19.65 -0.71
N GLN A 51 38.57 20.06 0.53
CA GLN A 51 38.56 19.20 1.71
C GLN A 51 37.44 18.16 1.63
N LEU A 52 36.23 18.54 1.21
CA LEU A 52 35.11 17.61 1.04
C LEU A 52 35.39 16.55 -0.04
N GLU A 53 35.98 16.95 -1.16
CA GLU A 53 36.33 16.06 -2.27
C GLU A 53 37.54 15.15 -1.98
N ALA A 54 38.33 15.47 -0.95
CA ALA A 54 39.45 14.66 -0.48
C ALA A 54 39.12 13.79 0.76
N MET A 55 37.89 13.86 1.30
CA MET A 55 37.49 13.27 2.58
C MET A 55 37.31 11.74 2.54
N ASN A 56 38.37 11.00 2.28
CA ASN A 56 38.38 9.53 2.40
C ASN A 56 38.57 9.10 3.87
N PRO A 57 37.87 8.05 4.37
CA PRO A 57 36.96 7.14 3.65
C PRO A 57 35.50 7.61 3.60
N GLY A 58 35.20 8.88 3.91
CA GLY A 58 33.84 9.42 3.98
C GLY A 58 33.12 9.57 2.63
N ILE A 59 33.85 9.56 1.51
CA ILE A 59 33.31 9.69 0.16
C ILE A 59 32.74 8.35 -0.34
N SER A 60 31.54 8.39 -0.90
CA SER A 60 30.93 7.27 -1.61
C SER A 60 30.09 7.71 -2.80
N GLN A 61 29.66 6.76 -3.63
CA GLN A 61 28.73 6.98 -4.73
C GLN A 61 27.56 6.00 -4.66
N HIS A 62 26.34 6.49 -4.86
CA HIS A 62 25.13 5.69 -4.75
C HIS A 62 24.07 6.11 -5.78
N LYS A 63 23.24 5.14 -6.17
CA LYS A 63 22.01 5.35 -6.91
C LYS A 63 20.87 5.56 -5.90
N TYR A 64 20.01 6.54 -6.13
CA TYR A 64 18.85 6.86 -5.31
C TYR A 64 17.59 6.77 -6.15
N SER A 65 16.52 6.24 -5.57
CA SER A 65 15.15 6.40 -6.07
C SER A 65 14.53 7.61 -5.39
N VAL A 66 13.90 8.46 -6.19
CA VAL A 66 13.47 9.78 -5.74
C VAL A 66 12.07 10.04 -6.26
N THR A 67 11.14 10.38 -5.36
CA THR A 67 9.75 10.66 -5.70
C THR A 67 9.45 12.12 -5.35
N ASN A 68 8.88 12.86 -6.31
CA ASN A 68 8.56 14.28 -6.16
C ASN A 68 7.12 14.50 -5.64
N ASN A 69 6.76 15.77 -5.37
CA ASN A 69 5.38 16.16 -4.99
C ASN A 69 4.34 15.74 -6.04
N PHE A 70 4.71 15.82 -7.32
CA PHE A 70 3.98 15.18 -8.41
C PHE A 70 4.69 13.85 -8.66
N PRO A 71 4.07 12.68 -8.38
CA PRO A 71 4.73 11.39 -8.24
C PRO A 71 5.34 10.95 -9.56
N THR A 72 6.53 11.47 -9.79
CA THR A 72 7.42 11.14 -10.89
C THR A 72 8.60 10.49 -10.24
N ASP A 73 8.67 9.17 -10.41
CA ASP A 73 9.81 8.41 -9.96
C ASP A 73 11.01 8.78 -10.82
N LYS A 74 12.08 9.18 -10.13
CA LYS A 74 13.34 9.56 -10.73
C LYS A 74 14.44 8.73 -10.12
N VAL A 75 15.45 8.49 -10.95
CA VAL A 75 16.72 7.92 -10.52
C VAL A 75 17.74 9.04 -10.48
N MET A 76 18.52 9.08 -9.40
CA MET A 76 19.65 10.00 -9.26
C MET A 76 20.90 9.22 -8.88
N TYR A 77 21.99 9.44 -9.59
CA TYR A 77 23.32 8.98 -9.21
C TYR A 77 24.01 10.13 -8.49
N ARG A 78 24.52 9.90 -7.29
CA ARG A 78 25.20 10.92 -6.47
C ARG A 78 26.56 10.43 -6.04
N LYS A 79 27.51 11.36 -5.96
CA LYS A 79 28.78 11.20 -5.27
C LYS A 79 28.93 12.34 -4.26
N GLY A 80 29.44 12.00 -3.08
CA GLY A 80 29.53 12.94 -1.97
C GLY A 80 30.05 12.31 -0.70
N VAL A 81 29.97 13.04 0.41
CA VAL A 81 30.37 12.58 1.74
C VAL A 81 29.14 12.14 2.54
N SER A 82 29.22 10.99 3.20
CA SER A 82 28.18 10.54 4.14
C SER A 82 27.90 11.59 5.21
N LEU A 83 26.62 11.89 5.46
CA LEU A 83 26.21 12.84 6.51
C LEU A 83 26.71 12.38 7.88
N LYS A 84 26.65 11.08 8.16
CA LYS A 84 27.15 10.53 9.43
C LYS A 84 28.64 10.81 9.59
N HIS A 85 29.44 10.61 8.54
CA HIS A 85 30.88 10.86 8.60
C HIS A 85 31.19 12.35 8.85
N LEU A 86 30.46 13.25 8.20
CA LEU A 86 30.58 14.69 8.41
C LEU A 86 30.25 15.11 9.85
N LEU A 87 29.17 14.55 10.42
CA LEU A 87 28.80 14.78 11.82
C LEU A 87 29.86 14.21 12.79
N ASP A 88 30.45 13.06 12.47
CA ASP A 88 31.55 12.48 13.24
C ASP A 88 32.79 13.41 13.26
N GLN A 89 33.10 14.12 12.15
CA GLN A 89 34.19 15.11 12.12
C GLN A 89 33.95 16.32 13.04
N ALA A 90 32.68 16.71 13.24
CA ALA A 90 32.30 17.76 14.20
C ALA A 90 32.24 17.24 15.66
N GLY A 91 32.39 15.92 15.85
CA GLY A 91 32.21 15.26 17.15
C GLY A 91 30.76 15.34 17.62
N VAL A 92 29.81 14.86 16.81
CA VAL A 92 28.39 14.81 17.19
C VAL A 92 28.17 14.11 18.53
N LEU A 93 27.27 14.66 19.34
CA LEU A 93 26.93 14.15 20.67
C LEU A 93 25.79 13.12 20.58
N ASP A 94 25.74 12.19 21.53
CA ASP A 94 24.62 11.26 21.72
C ASP A 94 23.30 11.97 22.09
N THR A 95 23.40 13.19 22.62
CA THR A 95 22.28 14.08 22.91
C THR A 95 21.78 14.84 21.67
N ALA A 96 22.40 14.70 20.49
CA ALA A 96 21.91 15.35 19.28
C ALA A 96 20.53 14.81 18.88
N LYS A 97 19.57 15.72 18.65
CA LYS A 97 18.16 15.38 18.37
C LYS A 97 17.63 15.99 17.07
N GLN A 98 18.19 17.10 16.60
CA GLN A 98 17.71 17.79 15.40
C GLN A 98 18.86 18.25 14.50
N LEU A 99 18.59 18.26 13.20
CA LEU A 99 19.47 18.73 12.15
C LEU A 99 18.74 19.78 11.32
N LYS A 100 19.26 21.00 11.27
CA LYS A 100 18.75 22.06 10.40
C LYS A 100 19.77 22.36 9.31
N PHE A 101 19.33 22.24 8.08
CA PHE A 101 20.11 22.49 6.87
C PHE A 101 19.76 23.87 6.35
N ILE A 102 20.77 24.67 6.06
CA ILE A 102 20.63 26.07 5.66
C ILE A 102 21.39 26.26 4.35
N SER A 103 20.64 26.68 3.33
CA SER A 103 21.15 27.01 2.01
C SER A 103 21.70 28.44 1.96
N SER A 104 22.57 28.71 0.99
CA SER A 104 23.09 30.05 0.70
C SER A 104 22.01 31.07 0.35
N ASP A 105 20.87 30.61 -0.18
CA ASP A 105 19.71 31.45 -0.53
C ASP A 105 18.76 31.70 0.66
N GLY A 106 19.09 31.19 1.84
CA GLY A 106 18.28 31.29 3.06
C GLY A 106 17.18 30.23 3.18
N TYR A 107 17.00 29.34 2.20
CA TYR A 107 16.13 28.18 2.35
C TYR A 107 16.63 27.31 3.51
N THR A 108 15.70 26.89 4.36
CA THR A 108 16.04 25.99 5.48
C THR A 108 15.12 24.80 5.53
N ARG A 109 15.66 23.69 6.01
CA ARG A 109 14.88 22.50 6.31
C ARG A 109 15.40 21.80 7.54
N SER A 110 14.48 21.38 8.41
CA SER A 110 14.81 20.66 9.62
C SER A 110 14.34 19.22 9.54
N PHE A 111 15.14 18.35 10.13
CA PHE A 111 14.87 16.92 10.33
C PHE A 111 15.20 16.56 11.77
N THR A 112 14.53 15.55 12.30
CA THR A 112 15.02 14.90 13.51
C THR A 112 16.27 14.09 13.19
N TYR A 113 17.10 13.85 14.20
CA TYR A 113 18.29 13.00 14.06
C TYR A 113 17.89 11.60 13.59
N GLN A 114 16.82 11.05 14.20
CA GLN A 114 16.26 9.75 13.84
C GLN A 114 15.94 9.66 12.35
N GLU A 115 15.26 10.66 11.77
CA GLU A 115 14.85 10.61 10.36
C GLU A 115 16.01 10.45 9.38
N LEU A 116 17.16 11.07 9.64
CA LEU A 116 18.27 11.08 8.66
C LEU A 116 19.41 10.13 9.00
N ILE A 117 19.58 9.77 10.27
CA ILE A 117 20.72 8.99 10.75
C ILE A 117 20.31 7.59 11.20
N ASP A 118 19.23 7.46 11.98
CA ASP A 118 18.84 6.17 12.58
C ASP A 118 17.90 5.38 11.68
N ASP A 119 16.96 6.06 11.01
CA ASP A 119 16.03 5.44 10.07
C ASP A 119 16.80 4.94 8.84
N THR A 120 16.64 3.65 8.52
CA THR A 120 17.24 3.07 7.31
C THR A 120 16.65 3.71 6.06
N ARG A 121 17.52 4.13 5.14
CA ARG A 121 17.13 4.70 3.84
C ARG A 121 17.47 3.73 2.71
N TYR A 122 16.61 3.70 1.69
CA TYR A 122 16.69 2.78 0.57
C TYR A 122 16.62 3.51 -0.78
N CYS A 123 17.28 2.91 -1.77
CA CYS A 123 16.98 3.07 -3.18
C CYS A 123 16.12 1.88 -3.63
N PHE A 124 14.96 2.16 -4.22
CA PHE A 124 14.06 1.17 -4.79
C PHE A 124 14.24 1.04 -6.31
N ALA A 125 14.21 -0.19 -6.81
CA ALA A 125 14.14 -0.48 -8.23
C ALA A 125 12.68 -0.63 -8.70
N ALA A 126 12.48 -0.66 -10.02
CA ALA A 126 11.15 -0.77 -10.64
C ALA A 126 10.42 -2.05 -10.18
N ASP A 127 11.13 -3.17 -10.09
CA ASP A 127 10.64 -4.47 -9.62
C ASP A 127 10.33 -4.51 -8.11
N GLY A 128 10.61 -3.43 -7.36
CA GLY A 128 10.39 -3.34 -5.92
C GLY A 128 11.56 -3.83 -5.06
N SER A 129 12.63 -4.36 -5.65
CA SER A 129 13.86 -4.64 -4.91
C SER A 129 14.46 -3.35 -4.34
N ARG A 130 15.20 -3.46 -3.22
CA ARG A 130 15.75 -2.31 -2.50
C ARG A 130 17.19 -2.51 -2.07
N ALA A 131 17.97 -1.44 -2.10
CA ALA A 131 19.34 -1.38 -1.58
C ALA A 131 19.46 -0.27 -0.54
N ILE A 132 20.19 -0.52 0.55
CA ILE A 132 20.45 0.50 1.58
C ILE A 132 21.37 1.58 1.00
N VAL A 133 21.03 2.84 1.24
CA VAL A 133 21.82 4.00 0.82
C VAL A 133 21.96 4.99 1.98
N PRO A 134 23.10 5.67 2.13
CA PRO A 134 23.27 6.65 3.19
C PRO A 134 22.50 7.93 2.90
N THR A 135 22.24 8.74 3.93
CA THR A 135 22.04 10.18 3.75
C THR A 135 23.42 10.82 3.51
N MET A 136 23.53 11.70 2.52
CA MET A 136 24.81 12.29 2.13
C MET A 136 24.71 13.77 1.77
N ILE A 137 25.84 14.46 1.83
CA ILE A 137 26.02 15.76 1.18
C ILE A 137 26.71 15.49 -0.15
N ALA A 138 25.92 15.54 -1.22
CA ALA A 138 26.37 15.29 -2.59
C ALA A 138 27.06 16.53 -3.16
N PHE A 139 28.08 16.29 -3.97
CA PHE A 139 28.84 17.32 -4.67
C PHE A 139 29.00 17.03 -6.17
N ALA A 140 28.55 15.84 -6.62
CA ALA A 140 28.40 15.52 -8.04
C ALA A 140 27.12 14.69 -8.27
N ASP A 141 26.51 14.85 -9.44
CA ASP A 141 25.28 14.13 -9.81
C ASP A 141 25.14 13.74 -11.29
N SER A 142 24.23 12.82 -11.54
CA SER A 142 23.78 12.46 -12.89
C SER A 142 22.41 11.81 -12.86
N SER A 143 21.64 11.97 -13.95
CA SER A 143 20.42 11.20 -14.21
C SER A 143 20.64 10.02 -15.16
N GLN A 144 21.83 9.88 -15.75
CA GLN A 144 22.15 8.92 -16.82
C GLN A 144 23.16 7.85 -16.41
N GLY A 145 23.70 7.91 -15.18
CA GLY A 145 24.63 6.90 -14.64
C GLY A 145 25.90 7.48 -14.05
N TYR A 146 26.72 6.60 -13.46
CA TYR A 146 27.97 7.00 -12.78
C TYR A 146 28.99 7.66 -13.74
N ALA A 147 29.06 7.22 -15.00
CA ALA A 147 30.04 7.71 -15.97
C ALA A 147 29.76 9.13 -16.48
N SER A 148 28.53 9.64 -16.28
CA SER A 148 28.10 10.96 -16.75
C SER A 148 27.95 11.97 -15.60
N MET A 149 28.54 11.69 -14.44
CA MET A 149 28.48 12.62 -13.30
C MET A 149 29.14 13.96 -13.63
N GLN A 150 28.47 15.02 -13.20
CA GLN A 150 28.97 16.39 -13.24
C GLN A 150 29.02 16.95 -11.82
N ASP A 151 29.92 17.90 -11.59
CA ASP A 151 29.96 18.62 -10.33
C ASP A 151 28.70 19.48 -10.17
N ILE A 152 28.21 19.52 -8.94
CA ILE A 152 27.07 20.33 -8.52
C ILE A 152 27.41 21.04 -7.22
N GLU A 153 26.59 22.03 -6.87
CA GLU A 153 26.63 22.62 -5.54
C GLU A 153 26.23 21.60 -4.46
N LEU A 154 26.70 21.83 -3.23
CA LEU A 154 26.45 20.93 -2.12
C LEU A 154 24.96 20.71 -1.91
N ALA A 155 24.54 19.45 -1.94
CA ALA A 155 23.15 19.08 -1.85
C ALA A 155 22.90 17.97 -0.81
N LEU A 156 22.02 18.24 0.15
CA LEU A 156 21.48 17.18 1.01
C LEU A 156 20.69 16.19 0.13
N THR A 157 21.12 14.93 0.13
CA THR A 157 20.46 13.84 -0.58
C THR A 157 20.19 12.68 0.36
N MET A 158 19.01 12.07 0.26
CA MET A 158 18.60 10.94 1.08
C MET A 158 17.73 9.95 0.28
N GLY A 159 17.78 8.68 0.66
CA GLY A 159 16.88 7.65 0.13
C GLY A 159 15.47 7.73 0.71
N GLN A 160 14.63 6.81 0.26
CA GLN A 160 13.26 6.63 0.78
C GLN A 160 13.27 5.62 1.94
N ARG A 161 12.39 5.78 2.93
CA ARG A 161 12.14 4.79 3.99
C ARG A 161 11.27 3.65 3.49
N ILE A 162 10.29 3.99 2.65
CA ILE A 162 9.37 3.06 1.99
C ILE A 162 9.21 3.44 0.51
N LYS A 163 8.83 2.48 -0.35
CA LYS A 163 8.63 2.75 -1.78
C LYS A 163 7.52 3.77 -1.97
N GLY A 164 7.79 4.82 -2.73
CA GLY A 164 6.84 5.90 -3.02
C GLY A 164 6.81 7.02 -1.98
N GLU A 165 7.69 6.99 -0.96
CA GLU A 165 7.85 8.13 -0.06
C GLU A 165 8.36 9.35 -0.84
N GLN A 166 7.65 10.47 -0.70
CA GLN A 166 8.09 11.75 -1.28
C GLN A 166 9.32 12.26 -0.53
N ASN A 167 10.49 12.14 -1.16
CA ASN A 167 11.78 12.56 -0.59
C ASN A 167 12.46 13.68 -1.39
N ASN A 168 12.19 13.82 -2.70
CA ASN A 168 12.82 14.85 -3.53
C ASN A 168 12.63 16.28 -3.01
N PRO A 169 11.42 16.68 -2.57
CA PRO A 169 11.18 18.05 -2.11
C PRO A 169 12.01 18.39 -0.87
N TRP A 170 12.55 17.37 -0.19
CA TRP A 170 13.28 17.48 1.06
C TRP A 170 14.76 17.75 0.86
N PHE A 171 15.26 17.70 -0.37
CA PHE A 171 16.66 17.99 -0.67
C PHE A 171 16.92 19.49 -0.52
N VAL A 172 18.08 19.82 0.07
CA VAL A 172 18.54 21.19 0.26
C VAL A 172 19.72 21.39 -0.65
N LYS A 173 19.59 22.25 -1.66
CA LYS A 173 20.66 22.63 -2.59
C LYS A 173 21.39 23.87 -2.08
N TYR A 174 22.57 24.14 -2.63
CA TYR A 174 23.45 25.24 -2.20
C TYR A 174 23.71 25.22 -0.69
N LEU A 175 23.86 24.02 -0.12
CA LEU A 175 23.96 23.81 1.32
C LEU A 175 25.23 24.46 1.86
N GLN A 176 25.07 25.35 2.84
CA GLN A 176 26.20 26.03 3.49
C GLN A 176 26.36 25.65 4.95
N THR A 177 25.27 25.35 5.65
CA THR A 177 25.34 25.09 7.09
C THR A 177 24.44 23.94 7.52
N ILE A 178 24.96 23.10 8.41
CA ILE A 178 24.22 22.11 9.18
C ILE A 178 24.28 22.54 10.66
N GLU A 179 23.16 22.95 11.22
CA GLU A 179 23.03 23.20 12.66
C GLU A 179 22.53 21.93 13.34
N VAL A 180 23.32 21.42 14.28
CA VAL A 180 23.02 20.22 15.08
C VAL A 180 22.59 20.68 16.46
N SER A 181 21.40 20.27 16.90
CA SER A 181 20.85 20.70 18.18
C SER A 181 20.45 19.54 19.09
N THR A 182 20.56 19.76 20.39
CA THR A 182 20.06 18.86 21.45
C THR A 182 18.59 19.11 21.80
N ARG A 183 17.98 20.15 21.22
CA ARG A 183 16.58 20.51 21.46
C ARG A 183 15.66 19.35 21.08
N GLU A 184 14.75 19.01 22.00
CA GLU A 184 13.72 18.01 21.74
C GLU A 184 12.85 18.40 20.54
N PRO A 185 12.66 17.50 19.55
CA PRO A 185 11.80 17.80 18.44
C PRO A 185 10.35 17.92 18.89
N GLU A 186 9.67 18.94 18.37
CA GLU A 186 8.22 19.05 18.47
C GLU A 186 7.54 17.80 17.90
N GLN A 187 6.27 17.62 18.23
CA GLN A 187 5.46 16.53 17.73
C GLN A 187 4.38 17.06 16.79
N TRP A 188 4.04 16.33 15.73
CA TRP A 188 2.89 16.66 14.90
C TRP A 188 1.58 16.53 15.70
N PRO A 189 0.59 17.42 15.49
CA PRO A 189 -0.75 17.24 16.05
C PRO A 189 -1.36 15.88 15.67
N ALA A 190 -2.23 15.35 16.52
CA ALA A 190 -2.95 14.12 16.23
C ALA A 190 -3.83 14.27 14.97
N VAL A 191 -4.02 13.16 14.25
CA VAL A 191 -5.00 13.06 13.18
C VAL A 191 -6.40 13.20 13.76
N SER A 192 -7.29 13.91 13.07
CA SER A 192 -8.71 14.02 13.44
C SER A 192 -9.58 13.31 12.41
N PHE A 193 -10.74 12.84 12.86
CA PHE A 193 -11.69 12.09 12.04
C PHE A 193 -12.94 12.92 11.82
N ARG A 194 -13.42 12.96 10.58
CA ARG A 194 -14.77 13.46 10.26
C ARG A 194 -15.58 12.30 9.73
N THR A 195 -16.64 11.96 10.45
CA THR A 195 -17.55 10.87 10.10
C THR A 195 -18.80 11.46 9.46
N VAL A 196 -19.26 10.82 8.39
CA VAL A 196 -20.48 11.18 7.68
C VAL A 196 -21.26 9.89 7.47
N ALA A 197 -22.43 9.79 8.09
CA ALA A 197 -23.35 8.71 7.80
C ALA A 197 -23.80 8.81 6.34
N GLY A 198 -23.78 7.68 5.64
CA GLY A 198 -24.17 7.55 4.25
C GLY A 198 -24.99 6.30 4.02
N ALA A 199 -25.49 6.18 2.78
CA ALA A 199 -26.32 5.08 2.32
C ALA A 199 -25.64 3.69 2.47
N ASP A 200 -24.31 3.66 2.38
CA ASP A 200 -23.50 2.42 2.38
C ASP A 200 -22.68 2.23 3.68
N GLY A 201 -23.09 2.88 4.78
CA GLY A 201 -22.42 2.86 6.08
C GLY A 201 -21.88 4.23 6.49
N ILE A 202 -20.74 4.26 7.17
CA ILE A 202 -20.10 5.51 7.63
C ILE A 202 -18.90 5.81 6.72
N SER A 203 -18.86 7.00 6.14
CA SER A 203 -17.67 7.53 5.49
C SER A 203 -16.82 8.27 6.50
N VAL A 204 -15.55 7.87 6.65
CA VAL A 204 -14.61 8.48 7.58
C VAL A 204 -13.51 9.19 6.80
N GLU A 205 -13.44 10.52 6.93
CA GLU A 205 -12.36 11.34 6.39
C GLU A 205 -11.30 11.56 7.48
N LEU A 206 -10.02 11.39 7.13
CA LEU A 206 -8.91 11.83 7.98
C LEU A 206 -8.59 13.30 7.70
N LYS A 207 -8.36 14.09 8.75
CA LYS A 207 -8.04 15.52 8.69
C LYS A 207 -6.80 15.84 9.52
N HIS A 208 -6.00 16.78 9.02
CA HIS A 208 -4.86 17.34 9.73
C HIS A 208 -4.62 18.79 9.30
N ASN A 209 -4.36 19.70 10.24
CA ASN A 209 -4.20 21.14 9.95
C ASN A 209 -2.97 21.46 9.08
N ASN A 210 -1.97 20.59 9.09
CA ASN A 210 -0.77 20.70 8.25
C ASN A 210 -0.76 19.64 7.13
N PHE A 211 -1.91 19.37 6.50
CA PHE A 211 -2.06 18.30 5.52
C PHE A 211 -1.03 18.37 4.37
N ASP A 212 -0.55 19.57 4.01
CA ASP A 212 0.50 19.77 3.00
C ASP A 212 1.92 19.38 3.46
N LEU A 213 2.14 19.25 4.77
CA LEU A 213 3.45 18.94 5.34
C LEU A 213 3.56 17.50 5.86
N VAL A 214 2.43 16.80 6.00
CA VAL A 214 2.37 15.44 6.54
C VAL A 214 1.70 14.48 5.57
N LYS A 215 1.83 13.19 5.87
CA LYS A 215 1.00 12.12 5.34
C LYS A 215 0.36 11.40 6.51
N MET A 216 -0.92 11.04 6.38
CA MET A 216 -1.65 10.32 7.42
C MET A 216 -1.62 8.84 7.09
N TYR A 217 -1.04 8.04 7.98
CA TYR A 217 -0.97 6.60 7.83
C TYR A 217 -1.99 5.94 8.74
N TYR A 218 -2.78 5.00 8.22
CA TYR A 218 -3.90 4.42 8.95
C TYR A 218 -4.07 2.92 8.76
N THR A 219 -4.74 2.31 9.74
CA THR A 219 -5.18 0.92 9.77
C THR A 219 -6.68 0.88 10.05
N THR A 220 -7.35 -0.20 9.65
CA THR A 220 -8.81 -0.39 9.82
C THR A 220 -9.13 -1.67 10.58
N ASP A 221 -8.13 -2.28 11.21
CA ASP A 221 -8.20 -3.54 11.96
C ASP A 221 -7.80 -3.34 13.43
N GLY A 222 -7.67 -2.09 13.89
CA GLY A 222 -7.19 -1.75 15.22
C GLY A 222 -5.68 -1.94 15.44
N SER A 223 -4.90 -2.38 14.45
CA SER A 223 -3.45 -2.50 14.60
C SER A 223 -2.77 -1.13 14.68
N ALA A 224 -1.57 -1.06 15.26
CA ALA A 224 -0.82 0.19 15.36
C ALA A 224 -0.37 0.66 13.96
N PRO A 225 -0.72 1.89 13.53
CA PRO A 225 -0.30 2.39 12.23
C PRO A 225 1.20 2.70 12.21
N SER A 226 1.80 2.55 11.04
CA SER A 226 3.21 2.89 10.78
C SER A 226 3.35 3.49 9.39
N ILE A 227 4.57 3.91 9.02
CA ILE A 227 4.85 4.36 7.66
C ILE A 227 4.58 3.29 6.58
N ASN A 228 4.43 2.01 6.96
CA ASN A 228 4.05 0.93 6.04
C ASN A 228 2.53 0.72 5.91
N SER A 229 1.73 1.45 6.67
CA SER A 229 0.26 1.35 6.64
C SER A 229 -0.35 2.09 5.44
N LYS A 230 -1.67 1.98 5.26
CA LYS A 230 -2.37 2.68 4.17
C LYS A 230 -2.23 4.19 4.36
N VAL A 231 -2.12 4.92 3.26
CA VAL A 231 -1.94 6.38 3.27
C VAL A 231 -3.25 7.08 2.93
N TYR A 232 -3.59 8.10 3.72
CA TYR A 232 -4.57 9.12 3.41
C TYR A 232 -3.84 10.46 3.18
N ASN A 233 -3.96 11.02 1.99
CA ASN A 233 -3.18 12.19 1.56
C ASN A 233 -4.06 13.21 0.83
N ILE A 234 -4.57 14.19 1.59
CA ILE A 234 -5.43 15.26 1.08
C ILE A 234 -4.73 16.08 -0.01
N SER A 235 -3.44 16.35 0.16
CA SER A 235 -2.64 17.13 -0.80
C SER A 235 -2.44 16.43 -2.14
N ALA A 236 -2.84 15.16 -2.27
CA ALA A 236 -2.75 14.41 -3.51
C ALA A 236 -4.03 14.38 -4.36
N SER A 237 -5.05 15.14 -3.96
CA SER A 237 -6.39 15.12 -4.57
C SER A 237 -6.41 15.27 -6.10
N TYR A 238 -5.46 16.01 -6.69
CA TYR A 238 -5.44 16.27 -8.13
C TYR A 238 -4.67 15.21 -8.96
N TYR A 239 -3.84 14.36 -8.36
CA TYR A 239 -2.96 13.42 -9.08
C TYR A 239 -3.04 11.97 -8.59
N GLN A 240 -3.40 11.76 -7.32
CA GLN A 240 -3.70 10.47 -6.71
C GLN A 240 -5.01 10.61 -5.91
N PRO A 241 -6.15 10.89 -6.59
CA PRO A 241 -7.43 11.12 -5.93
C PRO A 241 -7.88 9.94 -5.07
N GLU A 242 -7.42 8.72 -5.37
CA GLU A 242 -7.65 7.50 -4.58
C GLU A 242 -7.10 7.59 -3.15
N LEU A 243 -6.00 8.32 -2.93
CA LEU A 243 -5.41 8.50 -1.59
C LEU A 243 -6.19 9.49 -0.72
N ASN A 244 -7.18 10.19 -1.26
CA ASN A 244 -8.04 11.13 -0.54
C ASN A 244 -9.49 10.63 -0.46
N ARG A 245 -9.76 9.38 -0.84
CA ARG A 245 -11.11 8.82 -0.73
C ARG A 245 -11.45 8.56 0.74
N PRO A 246 -12.65 8.97 1.22
CA PRO A 246 -13.12 8.59 2.54
C PRO A 246 -13.04 7.08 2.77
N ILE A 247 -12.71 6.69 4.00
CA ILE A 247 -12.68 5.29 4.42
C ILE A 247 -14.13 4.86 4.65
N THR A 248 -14.62 3.92 3.84
CA THR A 248 -15.97 3.37 4.02
C THR A 248 -15.97 2.31 5.11
N VAL A 249 -16.88 2.47 6.07
CA VAL A 249 -17.09 1.59 7.21
C VAL A 249 -18.50 0.99 7.09
N SER A 250 -18.59 -0.27 6.68
CA SER A 250 -19.86 -1.03 6.58
C SER A 250 -20.12 -1.95 7.78
N LYS A 251 -19.15 -2.09 8.68
CA LYS A 251 -19.20 -2.90 9.90
C LYS A 251 -18.46 -2.21 11.04
N ASN A 252 -18.56 -2.71 12.26
CA ASN A 252 -17.74 -2.24 13.38
C ASN A 252 -16.26 -2.25 13.01
N THR A 253 -15.67 -1.06 12.93
CA THR A 253 -14.30 -0.86 12.46
C THR A 253 -13.57 0.09 13.39
N GLU A 254 -12.42 -0.33 13.92
CA GLU A 254 -11.50 0.56 14.61
C GLU A 254 -10.48 1.10 13.59
N ILE A 255 -10.51 2.42 13.38
CA ILE A 255 -9.57 3.13 12.53
C ILE A 255 -8.53 3.80 13.42
N ARG A 256 -7.25 3.43 13.26
CA ARG A 256 -6.13 4.11 13.94
C ARG A 256 -5.29 4.86 12.92
N ALA A 257 -4.85 6.06 13.27
CA ALA A 257 -4.06 6.91 12.36
C ALA A 257 -2.95 7.69 13.07
N ILE A 258 -1.85 7.91 12.34
CA ILE A 258 -0.74 8.81 12.73
C ILE A 258 -0.40 9.77 11.59
N ALA A 259 0.04 10.98 11.92
CA ALA A 259 0.63 11.93 10.98
C ALA A 259 2.16 11.83 11.01
N VAL A 260 2.77 11.70 9.83
CA VAL A 260 4.23 11.60 9.65
C VAL A 260 4.68 12.68 8.67
N GLY A 261 5.74 13.42 9.02
CA GLY A 261 6.32 14.49 8.21
C GLY A 261 7.65 14.96 8.77
N ALA A 262 8.46 15.64 7.96
CA ALA A 262 9.85 16.00 8.29
C ALA A 262 9.98 16.95 9.50
N GLY A 263 11.00 16.74 10.33
CA GLY A 263 11.46 17.73 11.32
C GLY A 263 10.78 17.69 12.68
N LYS A 264 9.75 16.85 12.83
CA LYS A 264 9.03 16.63 14.09
C LYS A 264 8.83 15.14 14.32
N ARG A 265 8.60 14.75 15.58
CA ARG A 265 8.15 13.40 15.92
C ARG A 265 6.76 13.14 15.32
N ASN A 266 6.50 11.89 14.96
CA ASN A 266 5.18 11.43 14.52
C ASN A 266 4.12 11.82 15.54
N SER A 267 2.90 12.10 15.09
CA SER A 267 1.80 12.40 16.01
C SER A 267 1.52 11.23 16.96
N GLU A 268 0.80 11.51 18.05
CA GLU A 268 0.17 10.44 18.80
C GLU A 268 -0.81 9.67 17.90
N THR A 269 -1.00 8.38 18.21
CA THR A 269 -1.97 7.54 17.52
C THR A 269 -3.38 7.98 17.90
N ALA A 270 -4.12 8.50 16.94
CA ALA A 270 -5.54 8.79 17.09
C ALA A 270 -6.35 7.54 16.71
N SER A 271 -7.50 7.33 17.36
CA SER A 271 -8.41 6.21 17.05
C SER A 271 -9.84 6.71 16.92
N SER A 272 -10.60 6.09 16.02
CA SER A 272 -12.06 6.21 15.88
C SER A 272 -12.65 4.81 15.85
N ILE A 273 -13.69 4.57 16.64
CA ILE A 273 -14.48 3.34 16.56
C ILE A 273 -15.80 3.71 15.91
N ASP A 274 -15.96 3.27 14.67
CA ASP A 274 -17.14 3.55 13.88
C ASP A 274 -17.95 2.28 13.72
N SER A 275 -19.15 2.32 14.28
CA SER A 275 -20.14 1.25 14.21
C SER A 275 -21.20 1.63 13.19
N ALA A 276 -21.14 1.01 12.01
CA ALA A 276 -22.29 0.98 11.12
C ALA A 276 -23.39 0.15 11.81
N ALA A 277 -24.30 0.80 12.54
CA ALA A 277 -25.58 0.17 12.85
C ALA A 277 -26.16 -0.28 11.52
N GLY A 278 -26.34 -1.60 11.36
CA GLY A 278 -26.45 -2.28 10.06
C GLY A 278 -27.21 -1.46 9.02
N ALA A 279 -26.59 -1.24 7.86
CA ALA A 279 -27.21 -0.48 6.78
C ALA A 279 -28.63 -1.00 6.53
N VAL A 280 -29.63 -0.17 6.79
CA VAL A 280 -31.02 -0.48 6.45
C VAL A 280 -31.13 -0.32 4.95
N PHE A 281 -31.24 -1.43 4.23
CA PHE A 281 -31.42 -1.40 2.79
C PHE A 281 -32.84 -0.89 2.45
N SER A 282 -32.90 0.11 1.57
CA SER A 282 -34.13 0.82 1.23
C SER A 282 -35.09 0.02 0.33
N ASP A 283 -34.60 -1.06 -0.29
CA ASP A 283 -35.30 -1.85 -1.29
C ASP A 283 -35.78 -3.23 -0.79
N LEU A 284 -35.84 -3.43 0.53
CA LEU A 284 -36.30 -4.69 1.13
C LEU A 284 -37.82 -4.76 1.38
N GLN A 285 -38.56 -3.67 1.18
CA GLN A 285 -40.00 -3.64 1.49
C GLN A 285 -40.81 -4.71 0.73
N ALA A 286 -40.40 -5.07 -0.48
CA ALA A 286 -41.02 -6.13 -1.28
C ALA A 286 -40.51 -7.54 -0.95
N PHE A 287 -39.56 -7.66 -0.02
CA PHE A 287 -38.84 -8.88 0.34
C PHE A 287 -38.82 -9.14 1.87
N PRO A 288 -39.96 -9.01 2.58
CA PRO A 288 -39.98 -9.20 4.04
C PRO A 288 -39.54 -10.61 4.46
N TRP A 289 -39.75 -11.60 3.60
CA TRP A 289 -39.33 -12.99 3.79
C TRP A 289 -37.80 -13.20 3.80
N ALA A 290 -37.03 -12.26 3.24
CA ALA A 290 -35.57 -12.30 3.19
C ALA A 290 -34.90 -11.27 4.10
N GLU A 291 -35.65 -10.30 4.62
CA GLU A 291 -35.10 -9.13 5.32
C GLU A 291 -34.25 -9.51 6.53
N SER A 292 -34.70 -10.48 7.32
CA SER A 292 -33.97 -11.01 8.48
C SER A 292 -32.62 -11.58 8.06
N ALA A 293 -32.63 -12.52 7.10
CA ALA A 293 -31.43 -13.14 6.54
C ALA A 293 -30.45 -12.11 5.99
N ILE A 294 -30.95 -11.18 5.18
CA ILE A 294 -30.14 -10.13 4.55
C ILE A 294 -29.50 -9.24 5.62
N THR A 295 -30.29 -8.79 6.60
CA THR A 295 -29.80 -7.88 7.65
C THR A 295 -28.78 -8.57 8.55
N GLU A 296 -29.00 -9.83 8.92
CA GLU A 296 -28.07 -10.62 9.75
C GLU A 296 -26.76 -10.89 9.01
N LEU A 297 -26.83 -11.42 7.79
CA LEU A 297 -25.63 -11.75 7.02
C LEU A 297 -24.83 -10.49 6.64
N ASN A 298 -25.49 -9.35 6.41
CA ASN A 298 -24.82 -8.07 6.17
C ASN A 298 -24.11 -7.59 7.44
N ARG A 299 -24.78 -7.69 8.61
CA ARG A 299 -24.18 -7.35 9.91
C ARG A 299 -22.92 -8.19 10.21
N GLU A 300 -22.92 -9.44 9.78
CA GLU A 300 -21.79 -10.36 9.94
C GLU A 300 -20.72 -10.20 8.84
N GLY A 301 -20.95 -9.35 7.84
CA GLY A 301 -20.02 -9.10 6.73
C GLY A 301 -19.91 -10.26 5.74
N ILE A 302 -20.94 -11.10 5.64
CA ILE A 302 -21.03 -12.23 4.68
C ILE A 302 -21.55 -11.74 3.33
N ILE A 303 -22.51 -10.81 3.34
CA ILE A 303 -23.07 -10.19 2.14
C ILE A 303 -22.85 -8.68 2.17
N ASP A 304 -22.78 -8.08 0.99
CA ASP A 304 -22.64 -6.63 0.80
C ASP A 304 -23.82 -6.08 -0.02
N GLY A 305 -24.13 -4.80 0.16
CA GLY A 305 -25.03 -4.04 -0.71
C GLY A 305 -24.45 -3.74 -2.09
N MET A 306 -25.27 -3.15 -2.96
CA MET A 306 -24.90 -2.78 -4.34
C MET A 306 -24.65 -1.26 -4.51
N GLY A 307 -24.58 -0.51 -3.41
CA GLY A 307 -24.52 0.95 -3.39
C GLY A 307 -25.91 1.60 -3.27
N ASP A 308 -25.93 2.91 -3.01
CA ASP A 308 -27.15 3.73 -2.91
C ASP A 308 -28.18 3.21 -1.89
N ALA A 309 -27.73 2.59 -0.79
CA ALA A 309 -28.59 1.93 0.21
C ALA A 309 -29.49 0.84 -0.40
N ARG A 310 -29.03 0.17 -1.45
CA ARG A 310 -29.75 -0.95 -2.07
C ARG A 310 -29.03 -2.27 -1.82
N PHE A 311 -29.80 -3.31 -1.52
CA PHE A 311 -29.32 -4.68 -1.55
C PHE A 311 -29.49 -5.31 -2.95
N ALA A 312 -30.44 -4.82 -3.73
CA ALA A 312 -30.91 -5.38 -4.99
C ALA A 312 -31.40 -6.83 -4.88
N PRO A 313 -32.39 -7.12 -4.01
CA PRO A 313 -32.81 -8.49 -3.69
C PRO A 313 -33.27 -9.31 -4.91
N ALA A 314 -33.87 -8.65 -5.91
CA ALA A 314 -34.38 -9.29 -7.13
C ALA A 314 -33.31 -9.50 -8.22
N GLU A 315 -32.13 -8.91 -8.10
CA GLU A 315 -31.11 -9.01 -9.15
C GLU A 315 -30.49 -10.42 -9.19
N PRO A 316 -30.16 -10.91 -10.40
CA PRO A 316 -29.43 -12.17 -10.57
C PRO A 316 -28.13 -12.20 -9.76
N LEU A 317 -27.86 -13.34 -9.13
CA LEU A 317 -26.61 -13.58 -8.43
C LEU A 317 -25.61 -14.31 -9.34
N THR A 318 -24.37 -13.83 -9.41
CA THR A 318 -23.31 -14.52 -10.17
C THR A 318 -22.65 -15.63 -9.36
N ARG A 319 -22.07 -16.61 -10.07
CA ARG A 319 -21.28 -17.70 -9.46
C ARG A 319 -20.16 -17.19 -8.56
N ALA A 320 -19.44 -16.14 -8.97
CA ALA A 320 -18.37 -15.53 -8.18
C ALA A 320 -18.89 -14.87 -6.89
N GLN A 321 -20.02 -14.17 -6.97
CA GLN A 321 -20.64 -13.55 -5.80
C GLN A 321 -21.06 -14.62 -4.78
N PHE A 322 -21.74 -15.69 -5.24
CA PHE A 322 -22.15 -16.77 -4.34
C PHE A 322 -20.96 -17.52 -3.73
N ALA A 323 -19.88 -17.75 -4.51
CA ALA A 323 -18.65 -18.34 -3.99
C ALA A 323 -18.07 -17.53 -2.81
N LYS A 324 -17.99 -16.20 -2.95
CA LYS A 324 -17.57 -15.31 -1.84
C LYS A 324 -18.49 -15.46 -0.63
N MET A 325 -19.81 -15.37 -0.84
CA MET A 325 -20.79 -15.45 0.25
C MET A 325 -20.66 -16.77 1.01
N MET A 326 -20.53 -17.90 0.31
CA MET A 326 -20.36 -19.22 0.92
C MET A 326 -19.07 -19.36 1.73
N ILE A 327 -17.94 -18.87 1.20
CA ILE A 327 -16.66 -18.91 1.92
C ILE A 327 -16.73 -18.12 3.23
N LEU A 328 -17.30 -16.92 3.18
CA LEU A 328 -17.47 -16.09 4.38
C LEU A 328 -18.48 -16.70 5.37
N ALA A 329 -19.59 -17.24 4.87
CA ALA A 329 -20.62 -17.88 5.68
C ALA A 329 -20.11 -19.09 6.47
N LEU A 330 -19.18 -19.85 5.89
CA LEU A 330 -18.51 -21.00 6.52
C LEU A 330 -17.35 -20.58 7.44
N GLY A 331 -17.14 -19.29 7.67
CA GLY A 331 -16.05 -18.75 8.48
C GLY A 331 -14.66 -19.02 7.89
N GLN A 332 -14.58 -19.28 6.58
CA GLN A 332 -13.35 -19.61 5.90
C GLN A 332 -12.66 -18.32 5.41
N ALA A 333 -11.33 -18.27 5.53
CA ALA A 333 -10.55 -17.20 4.94
C ALA A 333 -10.39 -17.40 3.42
N PRO A 334 -10.36 -16.31 2.63
CA PRO A 334 -9.92 -16.36 1.23
C PRO A 334 -8.52 -16.98 1.10
N ASP A 335 -8.27 -17.74 0.04
CA ASP A 335 -7.00 -18.47 -0.15
C ASP A 335 -6.22 -17.91 -1.35
N VAL A 336 -5.00 -17.43 -1.08
CA VAL A 336 -4.07 -16.89 -2.09
C VAL A 336 -2.86 -17.80 -2.31
N SER A 337 -2.81 -18.96 -1.65
CA SER A 337 -1.64 -19.86 -1.63
C SER A 337 -1.60 -20.83 -2.83
N PHE A 338 -2.67 -20.90 -3.62
CA PHE A 338 -2.85 -21.89 -4.69
C PHE A 338 -3.66 -21.29 -5.84
N SER A 339 -3.50 -21.87 -7.04
CA SER A 339 -4.33 -21.57 -8.19
C SER A 339 -5.12 -22.80 -8.66
N SER A 340 -6.45 -22.69 -8.72
CA SER A 340 -7.37 -23.69 -9.29
C SER A 340 -7.14 -23.99 -10.76
N GLY A 341 -6.47 -23.09 -11.48
CA GLY A 341 -6.18 -23.24 -12.91
C GLY A 341 -7.34 -22.90 -13.85
N PHE A 342 -8.44 -22.30 -13.37
CA PHE A 342 -9.51 -21.84 -14.25
C PHE A 342 -9.01 -20.79 -15.24
N SER A 343 -9.35 -20.96 -16.51
CA SER A 343 -8.83 -20.13 -17.62
C SER A 343 -9.32 -18.68 -17.61
N ASP A 344 -10.44 -18.41 -16.94
CA ASP A 344 -11.16 -17.15 -16.89
C ASP A 344 -11.11 -16.46 -15.51
N VAL A 345 -10.25 -16.91 -14.59
CA VAL A 345 -10.09 -16.33 -13.24
C VAL A 345 -8.63 -15.94 -13.00
N LYS A 346 -8.34 -14.64 -12.97
CA LYS A 346 -6.99 -14.08 -12.84
C LYS A 346 -6.68 -13.70 -11.39
N ASN A 347 -5.41 -13.77 -10.99
CA ASN A 347 -4.98 -13.40 -9.62
C ASN A 347 -5.30 -11.94 -9.23
N SER A 348 -5.52 -11.06 -10.21
CA SER A 348 -5.91 -9.66 -10.00
C SER A 348 -7.41 -9.47 -9.72
N ASP A 349 -8.24 -10.49 -9.94
CA ASP A 349 -9.69 -10.37 -9.85
C ASP A 349 -10.13 -10.43 -8.38
N TRP A 350 -11.11 -9.60 -8.01
CA TRP A 350 -11.59 -9.51 -6.62
C TRP A 350 -12.12 -10.84 -6.08
N HIS A 351 -12.68 -11.68 -6.96
CA HIS A 351 -13.26 -12.97 -6.61
C HIS A 351 -12.24 -14.11 -6.60
N TRP A 352 -11.04 -13.91 -7.17
CA TRP A 352 -10.03 -14.95 -7.28
C TRP A 352 -9.81 -15.72 -5.98
N PRO A 353 -9.52 -15.10 -4.83
CA PRO A 353 -9.15 -15.86 -3.65
C PRO A 353 -10.34 -16.60 -2.99
N TYR A 354 -11.57 -16.19 -3.31
CA TYR A 354 -12.79 -16.89 -2.87
C TYR A 354 -13.10 -18.08 -3.77
N VAL A 355 -12.96 -17.91 -5.09
CA VAL A 355 -13.14 -18.98 -6.07
C VAL A 355 -12.15 -20.11 -5.83
N GLN A 356 -10.87 -19.79 -5.56
CA GLN A 356 -9.86 -20.82 -5.26
C GLN A 356 -10.22 -21.62 -4.01
N LYS A 357 -10.63 -20.91 -2.96
CA LYS A 357 -11.01 -21.55 -1.70
C LYS A 357 -12.25 -22.43 -1.89
N ALA A 358 -13.26 -21.95 -2.62
CA ALA A 358 -14.49 -22.71 -2.89
C ALA A 358 -14.21 -23.98 -3.71
N ALA A 359 -13.36 -23.90 -4.72
CA ALA A 359 -12.92 -25.05 -5.51
C ALA A 359 -12.13 -26.05 -4.66
N ARG A 360 -11.20 -25.57 -3.82
CA ARG A 360 -10.40 -26.41 -2.93
C ARG A 360 -11.26 -27.16 -1.90
N LEU A 361 -12.35 -26.55 -1.44
CA LEU A 361 -13.32 -27.18 -0.54
C LEU A 361 -14.31 -28.10 -1.26
N GLY A 362 -14.26 -28.20 -2.60
CA GLY A 362 -15.21 -28.99 -3.38
C GLY A 362 -16.63 -28.42 -3.40
N LEU A 363 -16.81 -27.14 -3.07
CA LEU A 363 -18.13 -26.50 -3.06
C LEU A 363 -18.60 -26.21 -4.48
N LEU A 364 -17.70 -25.61 -5.28
CA LEU A 364 -17.93 -25.26 -6.67
C LEU A 364 -16.87 -25.90 -7.55
N GLU A 365 -17.30 -26.40 -8.70
CA GLU A 365 -16.44 -26.96 -9.74
C GLU A 365 -16.51 -26.07 -11.00
N GLY A 366 -15.44 -26.12 -11.78
CA GLY A 366 -15.41 -25.48 -13.11
C GLY A 366 -16.12 -26.33 -14.16
N TYR A 367 -16.32 -25.76 -15.33
CA TYR A 367 -16.89 -26.43 -16.49
C TYR A 367 -15.85 -27.29 -17.21
N LEU A 368 -16.33 -28.20 -18.07
CA LEU A 368 -15.49 -29.14 -18.83
C LEU A 368 -14.47 -28.45 -19.76
N ASP A 369 -14.73 -27.20 -20.14
CA ASP A 369 -13.82 -26.38 -20.96
C ASP A 369 -12.69 -25.72 -20.15
N GLY A 370 -12.62 -25.96 -18.84
CA GLY A 370 -11.62 -25.39 -17.93
C GLY A 370 -11.95 -23.98 -17.44
N SER A 371 -13.14 -23.45 -17.72
CA SER A 371 -13.61 -22.17 -17.17
C SER A 371 -14.35 -22.34 -15.84
N PHE A 372 -14.43 -21.27 -15.03
CA PHE A 372 -15.27 -21.20 -13.84
C PHE A 372 -16.62 -20.53 -14.13
N GLY A 373 -16.65 -19.58 -15.07
CA GLY A 373 -17.79 -18.72 -15.38
C GLY A 373 -18.15 -17.75 -14.25
N PRO A 374 -17.23 -16.87 -13.78
CA PRO A 374 -17.44 -16.03 -12.60
C PRO A 374 -18.65 -15.09 -12.70
N ASP A 375 -18.90 -14.54 -13.90
CA ASP A 375 -20.00 -13.60 -14.16
C ASP A 375 -21.30 -14.28 -14.60
N ARG A 376 -21.29 -15.60 -14.78
CA ARG A 376 -22.49 -16.34 -15.18
C ARG A 376 -23.51 -16.33 -14.03
N PRO A 377 -24.79 -16.03 -14.31
CA PRO A 377 -25.85 -16.18 -13.32
C PRO A 377 -25.94 -17.62 -12.82
N LEU A 378 -26.09 -17.78 -11.51
CA LEU A 378 -26.23 -19.08 -10.86
C LEU A 378 -27.66 -19.59 -11.02
N SER A 379 -27.86 -20.88 -11.33
CA SER A 379 -29.19 -21.48 -11.27
C SER A 379 -29.57 -21.86 -9.83
N ARG A 380 -30.87 -21.99 -9.54
CA ARG A 380 -31.33 -22.44 -8.22
C ARG A 380 -30.84 -23.85 -7.88
N GLU A 381 -30.74 -24.75 -8.86
CA GLU A 381 -30.21 -26.10 -8.66
C GLU A 381 -28.70 -26.11 -8.37
N GLU A 382 -27.93 -25.21 -8.99
CA GLU A 382 -26.52 -25.00 -8.64
C GLU A 382 -26.39 -24.45 -7.22
N MET A 383 -27.21 -23.45 -6.86
CA MET A 383 -27.23 -22.83 -5.52
C MET A 383 -27.46 -23.86 -4.41
N LEU A 384 -28.50 -24.70 -4.54
CA LEU A 384 -28.80 -25.74 -3.55
C LEU A 384 -27.75 -26.84 -3.50
N THR A 385 -27.20 -27.23 -4.66
CA THR A 385 -26.12 -28.22 -4.72
C THR A 385 -24.90 -27.76 -3.92
N ILE A 386 -24.52 -26.49 -4.06
CA ILE A 386 -23.40 -25.90 -3.32
C ILE A 386 -23.70 -25.84 -1.82
N ALA A 387 -24.93 -25.47 -1.44
CA ALA A 387 -25.34 -25.43 -0.04
C ALA A 387 -25.27 -26.83 0.61
N VAL A 388 -25.81 -27.86 -0.06
CA VAL A 388 -25.77 -29.25 0.44
C VAL A 388 -24.33 -29.78 0.51
N ARG A 389 -23.49 -29.49 -0.48
CA ARG A 389 -22.05 -29.83 -0.43
C ARG A 389 -21.36 -29.19 0.77
N ALA A 390 -21.70 -27.95 1.10
CA ALA A 390 -21.14 -27.24 2.25
C ALA A 390 -21.51 -27.87 3.60
N MET A 391 -22.58 -28.65 3.68
CA MET A 391 -22.93 -29.45 4.86
C MET A 391 -22.07 -30.70 5.03
N GLY A 392 -21.19 -31.01 4.05
CA GLY A 392 -20.37 -32.22 4.06
C GLY A 392 -21.15 -33.50 3.76
N VAL A 393 -22.38 -33.38 3.23
CA VAL A 393 -23.20 -34.52 2.81
C VAL A 393 -22.53 -35.17 1.60
N LYS A 394 -22.10 -36.43 1.77
CA LYS A 394 -21.61 -37.24 0.66
C LYS A 394 -22.81 -37.85 -0.05
N VAL A 395 -23.10 -37.30 -1.22
CA VAL A 395 -24.07 -37.87 -2.13
C VAL A 395 -23.41 -39.03 -2.85
N GLU A 396 -23.64 -40.25 -2.38
CA GLU A 396 -23.32 -41.46 -3.14
C GLU A 396 -24.40 -41.66 -4.23
N ASN A 397 -24.14 -42.50 -5.24
CA ASN A 397 -25.11 -42.85 -6.29
C ASN A 397 -26.29 -43.68 -5.73
N GLU A 398 -26.91 -43.21 -4.65
CA GLU A 398 -28.12 -43.76 -4.10
C GLU A 398 -29.26 -43.45 -5.06
N THR A 399 -30.17 -44.42 -5.17
CA THR A 399 -31.45 -44.19 -5.85
C THR A 399 -32.21 -43.19 -4.99
N VAL A 400 -32.11 -41.91 -5.34
CA VAL A 400 -32.88 -40.83 -4.72
C VAL A 400 -34.34 -41.26 -4.71
N SER A 401 -34.96 -41.27 -3.53
CA SER A 401 -36.39 -41.58 -3.44
C SER A 401 -37.13 -40.55 -4.28
N ALA A 402 -37.77 -40.98 -5.38
CA ALA A 402 -38.60 -40.11 -6.21
C ALA A 402 -39.62 -39.34 -5.34
N GLU A 403 -40.04 -39.91 -4.21
CA GLU A 403 -40.92 -39.28 -3.24
C GLU A 403 -40.42 -37.94 -2.70
N LEU A 404 -39.11 -37.76 -2.52
CA LEU A 404 -38.51 -36.49 -2.03
C LEU A 404 -38.49 -35.39 -3.10
N LEU A 405 -38.63 -35.76 -4.38
CA LEU A 405 -38.63 -34.81 -5.49
C LEU A 405 -40.04 -34.51 -6.01
N ARG A 406 -41.03 -35.35 -5.68
CA ARG A 406 -42.46 -35.13 -6.04
C ARG A 406 -43.01 -33.75 -5.65
N PRO A 407 -42.59 -33.09 -4.56
CA PRO A 407 -43.09 -31.77 -4.23
C PRO A 407 -42.62 -30.66 -5.19
N PHE A 408 -41.57 -30.89 -5.98
CA PHE A 408 -41.08 -29.91 -6.95
C PHE A 408 -42.01 -29.90 -8.18
N GLU A 409 -42.68 -28.77 -8.42
CA GLU A 409 -43.58 -28.62 -9.59
C GLU A 409 -42.86 -28.85 -10.92
N ASP A 410 -41.54 -28.62 -10.94
CA ASP A 410 -40.69 -28.76 -12.11
C ASP A 410 -39.75 -29.96 -12.06
N GLU A 411 -40.12 -31.01 -11.32
CA GLU A 411 -39.31 -32.23 -11.12
C GLU A 411 -38.65 -32.74 -12.42
N ALA A 412 -39.40 -32.73 -13.53
CA ALA A 412 -38.96 -33.21 -14.83
C ALA A 412 -37.88 -32.33 -15.51
N ARG A 413 -37.69 -31.09 -15.04
CA ARG A 413 -36.66 -30.15 -15.51
C ARG A 413 -35.40 -30.15 -14.64
N ILE A 414 -35.43 -30.77 -13.46
CA ILE A 414 -34.26 -30.88 -12.60
C ILE A 414 -33.18 -31.68 -13.33
N SER A 415 -31.98 -31.12 -13.44
CA SER A 415 -30.86 -31.82 -14.07
C SER A 415 -30.49 -33.09 -13.30
N ASP A 416 -30.20 -34.19 -13.99
CA ASP A 416 -29.92 -35.49 -13.37
C ASP A 416 -28.85 -35.43 -12.26
N TRP A 417 -27.80 -34.62 -12.47
CA TRP A 417 -26.72 -34.42 -11.51
C TRP A 417 -27.16 -33.67 -10.24
N ALA A 418 -28.22 -32.85 -10.32
CA ALA A 418 -28.71 -32.00 -9.24
C ALA A 418 -29.76 -32.73 -8.37
N ARG A 419 -30.49 -33.69 -8.96
CA ARG A 419 -31.56 -34.47 -8.29
C ARG A 419 -31.22 -34.93 -6.87
N PRO A 420 -30.07 -35.58 -6.60
CA PRO A 420 -29.79 -36.04 -5.24
C PRO A 420 -29.53 -34.88 -4.25
N TYR A 421 -28.97 -33.77 -4.72
CA TYR A 421 -28.76 -32.61 -3.87
C TYR A 421 -30.07 -31.90 -3.55
N LEU A 422 -31.00 -31.79 -4.50
CA LEU A 422 -32.31 -31.19 -4.25
C LEU A 422 -33.14 -32.06 -3.29
N ALA A 423 -33.07 -33.38 -3.41
CA ALA A 423 -33.70 -34.29 -2.45
C ALA A 423 -33.11 -34.15 -1.04
N HIS A 424 -31.78 -33.95 -0.92
CA HIS A 424 -31.18 -33.63 0.36
C HIS A 424 -31.54 -32.23 0.87
N ALA A 425 -31.69 -31.24 0.00
CA ALA A 425 -32.17 -29.92 0.38
C ALA A 425 -33.59 -30.00 0.98
N GLU A 426 -34.44 -30.88 0.44
CA GLU A 426 -35.76 -31.20 1.00
C GLU A 426 -35.64 -31.92 2.35
N ASP A 427 -34.82 -32.99 2.46
CA ASP A 427 -34.58 -33.73 3.71
C ASP A 427 -34.02 -32.85 4.84
N LYS A 428 -33.20 -31.86 4.48
CA LYS A 428 -32.61 -30.91 5.43
C LYS A 428 -33.48 -29.68 5.68
N GLU A 429 -34.67 -29.62 5.08
CA GLU A 429 -35.61 -28.49 5.20
C GLU A 429 -34.93 -27.16 4.82
N ILE A 430 -34.01 -27.19 3.85
CA ILE A 430 -33.57 -25.99 3.12
C ILE A 430 -34.66 -25.64 2.10
N VAL A 431 -35.27 -26.67 1.51
CA VAL A 431 -36.49 -26.60 0.71
C VAL A 431 -37.59 -27.35 1.48
N GLU A 432 -38.81 -26.84 1.44
CA GLU A 432 -40.00 -27.49 2.00
C GLU A 432 -41.11 -27.49 0.96
N HIS A 433 -41.59 -28.69 0.61
CA HIS A 433 -42.63 -28.91 -0.38
C HIS A 433 -42.30 -28.28 -1.74
N GLY A 434 -41.04 -28.38 -2.19
CA GLY A 434 -40.61 -27.79 -3.46
C GLY A 434 -40.51 -26.26 -3.45
N HIS A 435 -40.51 -25.63 -2.27
CA HIS A 435 -40.33 -24.20 -2.10
C HIS A 435 -39.13 -23.91 -1.19
N LEU A 436 -38.34 -22.87 -1.46
CA LEU A 436 -37.30 -22.43 -0.52
C LEU A 436 -37.95 -22.12 0.84
N ALA A 437 -37.44 -22.71 1.92
CA ALA A 437 -37.98 -22.51 3.26
C ALA A 437 -37.78 -21.04 3.67
N VAL A 438 -38.86 -20.35 4.04
CA VAL A 438 -38.81 -18.94 4.47
C VAL A 438 -39.55 -18.78 5.78
N GLU A 439 -39.09 -17.87 6.64
CA GLU A 439 -39.69 -17.65 7.96
C GLU A 439 -41.14 -17.13 7.89
N SER A 440 -41.52 -16.48 6.78
CA SER A 440 -42.87 -15.92 6.60
C SER A 440 -43.29 -15.78 5.13
N GLY A 441 -44.57 -16.04 4.86
CA GLY A 441 -45.16 -16.00 3.51
C GLY A 441 -45.21 -17.37 2.82
N PRO A 442 -45.85 -17.47 1.63
CA PRO A 442 -45.71 -18.67 0.82
C PRO A 442 -44.24 -18.78 0.40
N GLY A 443 -43.63 -19.95 0.60
CA GLY A 443 -42.27 -20.21 0.12
C GLY A 443 -42.13 -19.91 -1.36
N LEU A 444 -40.89 -19.78 -1.84
CA LEU A 444 -40.62 -19.51 -3.26
C LEU A 444 -40.51 -20.82 -4.02
N ALA A 445 -41.43 -21.05 -4.96
CA ALA A 445 -41.44 -22.27 -5.76
C ALA A 445 -40.10 -22.44 -6.46
N MET A 446 -39.53 -23.63 -6.33
CA MET A 446 -38.26 -23.96 -6.93
C MET A 446 -38.46 -24.12 -8.44
N ASP A 447 -38.02 -23.12 -9.20
CA ASP A 447 -37.71 -23.25 -10.63
C ASP A 447 -36.22 -23.61 -10.74
N ALA A 448 -35.92 -24.91 -10.71
CA ALA A 448 -34.59 -25.49 -10.50
C ALA A 448 -33.56 -24.95 -11.49
N GLN A 449 -33.90 -24.90 -12.78
CA GLN A 449 -33.03 -24.35 -13.82
C GLN A 449 -33.10 -22.81 -13.93
N GLY A 450 -34.04 -22.18 -13.24
CA GLY A 450 -34.19 -20.74 -13.19
C GLY A 450 -33.03 -20.04 -12.49
N VAL A 451 -32.85 -18.76 -12.81
CA VAL A 451 -31.78 -17.93 -12.23
C VAL A 451 -32.10 -17.59 -10.79
N ALA A 452 -31.14 -17.86 -9.90
CA ALA A 452 -31.20 -17.48 -8.50
C ALA A 452 -30.94 -15.98 -8.33
N ASN A 453 -31.71 -15.34 -7.44
CA ASN A 453 -31.52 -13.94 -7.06
C ASN A 453 -30.78 -13.80 -5.73
N ARG A 454 -30.39 -12.56 -5.41
CA ARG A 454 -29.60 -12.24 -4.22
C ARG A 454 -30.35 -12.52 -2.90
N ALA A 455 -31.67 -12.35 -2.87
CA ALA A 455 -32.48 -12.63 -1.68
C ALA A 455 -32.59 -14.15 -1.39
N GLU A 456 -32.83 -14.95 -2.42
CA GLU A 456 -32.88 -16.42 -2.32
C GLU A 456 -31.55 -16.98 -1.79
N ALA A 457 -30.43 -16.44 -2.27
CA ALA A 457 -29.11 -16.86 -1.80
C ALA A 457 -28.84 -16.48 -0.34
N ALA A 458 -29.30 -15.31 0.12
CA ALA A 458 -29.17 -14.91 1.52
C ALA A 458 -29.94 -15.87 2.44
N VAL A 459 -31.19 -16.19 2.10
CA VAL A 459 -32.00 -17.15 2.86
C VAL A 459 -31.39 -18.56 2.83
N THR A 460 -30.94 -19.02 1.67
CA THR A 460 -30.27 -20.34 1.53
C THR A 460 -29.06 -20.44 2.45
N ILE A 461 -28.25 -19.37 2.54
CA ILE A 461 -27.07 -19.33 3.43
C ILE A 461 -27.48 -19.32 4.91
N GLN A 462 -28.53 -18.58 5.27
CA GLN A 462 -29.01 -18.55 6.65
C GLN A 462 -29.45 -19.96 7.09
N LEU A 463 -30.31 -20.61 6.30
CA LEU A 463 -30.78 -21.98 6.53
C LEU A 463 -29.63 -22.96 6.63
N LEU A 464 -28.70 -22.92 5.67
CA LEU A 464 -27.50 -23.75 5.69
C LEU A 464 -26.75 -23.64 7.03
N ARG A 465 -26.53 -22.42 7.51
CA ARG A 465 -25.80 -22.19 8.76
C ARG A 465 -26.56 -22.69 9.97
N GLU A 466 -27.89 -22.59 9.98
CA GLU A 466 -28.71 -23.18 11.02
C GLU A 466 -28.61 -24.71 11.04
N LYS A 467 -28.62 -25.35 9.86
CA LYS A 467 -28.54 -26.82 9.75
C LYS A 467 -27.14 -27.37 10.03
N ILE A 468 -26.08 -26.59 9.82
CA ILE A 468 -24.71 -26.97 10.22
C ILE A 468 -24.49 -26.82 11.74
N ARG A 469 -25.20 -25.89 12.39
CA ARG A 469 -25.06 -25.62 13.84
C ARG A 469 -25.82 -26.60 14.74
N LYS A 470 -26.86 -27.26 14.21
CA LYS A 470 -27.65 -28.30 14.89
C LYS A 470 -26.98 -29.66 14.68
#